data_AF-S4PX21-F1
#
_entry.id   AF-S4PX21-F1
#
_cell.length_a   1.000
_cell.length_b   1.000
_cell.length_c   1.000
_cell.angle_alpha   90.00
_cell.angle_beta   90.00
_cell.angle_gamma   90.00
#
_symmetry.space_group_name_H-M   'P 1'
#
loop_
_entity.id
_entity.type
_entity.pdbx_description
1 polymer ?
#
loop_
_entity_poly.entity_id
_entity_poly.type
_entity_poly.pdbx_seq_one_letter_code
_entity_poly.pdbx_strand_id
1 'polypeptide(L)'
;MTQVMYVGVTFTGNSPYRSEVPTVSSRSLEDDRLFMIARTAVTTGTRMFVNSLSRERYPINYVYGFSSEGFSYFLTTQLRGVGSDTYYSKLVRVCHDDENYYSYTEIPMSCMGEGGGNFGYNLVQAAFVGKAGSVLAGELGITAQHDVLFAAFSQSESINTNTPSNLSALCVYSLKAIRRKFMQNIKTCFSGNGSRGLDFISPSHACIGTKLQSISEDFCGLDVNTPLGGEQPVEAVPVA
;
A
#
# COMPACT_ATOMS: atom_id res chain seq x y z
N MET A 1 6.71 13.99 19.29
CA MET A 1 5.60 13.36 18.54
C MET A 1 5.04 12.25 19.41
N THR A 2 3.73 12.22 19.65
CA THR A 2 3.09 11.10 20.34
C THR A 2 3.00 9.92 19.37
N GLN A 3 3.33 8.72 19.86
CA GLN A 3 3.22 7.50 19.06
C GLN A 3 1.74 7.18 18.81
N VAL A 4 1.43 6.71 17.61
CA VAL A 4 0.08 6.26 17.24
C VAL A 4 0.13 4.82 16.74
N MET A 5 -0.99 4.12 16.84
CA MET A 5 -1.15 2.77 16.31
C MET A 5 -1.78 2.82 14.92
N TYR A 6 -1.05 2.34 13.91
CA TYR A 6 -1.56 2.17 12.56
C TYR A 6 -2.24 0.81 12.43
N VAL A 7 -3.51 0.77 12.01
CA VAL A 7 -4.31 -0.46 11.93
C VAL A 7 -4.95 -0.60 10.55
N GLY A 8 -4.74 -1.75 9.91
CA GLY A 8 -5.47 -2.21 8.73
C GLY A 8 -6.50 -3.27 9.14
N VAL A 9 -7.75 -3.14 8.68
CA VAL A 9 -8.84 -4.05 9.05
C VAL A 9 -9.63 -4.50 7.82
N THR A 10 -9.78 -5.80 7.65
CA THR A 10 -10.64 -6.39 6.62
C THR A 10 -12.11 -6.30 7.04
N PHE A 11 -12.97 -5.86 6.11
CA PHE A 11 -14.41 -5.85 6.33
C PHE A 11 -14.97 -7.28 6.37
N THR A 12 -15.70 -7.61 7.44
CA THR A 12 -16.19 -8.98 7.68
C THR A 12 -17.63 -9.21 7.22
N GLY A 13 -18.39 -8.16 6.91
CA GLY A 13 -19.78 -8.27 6.42
C GLY A 13 -20.80 -8.89 7.40
N ASN A 14 -20.40 -9.24 8.62
CA ASN A 14 -21.22 -10.01 9.56
C ASN A 14 -22.05 -9.15 10.53
N SER A 15 -22.01 -7.82 10.42
CA SER A 15 -22.79 -6.92 11.28
C SER A 15 -22.87 -5.50 10.68
N PRO A 16 -23.99 -4.78 10.86
CA PRO A 16 -24.11 -3.38 10.42
C PRO A 16 -23.06 -2.45 11.03
N TYR A 17 -22.61 -2.72 12.27
CA TYR A 17 -21.59 -1.92 12.96
C TYR A 17 -20.21 -1.98 12.29
N ARG A 18 -19.96 -2.99 11.45
CA ARG A 18 -18.69 -3.11 10.71
C ARG A 18 -18.50 -1.98 9.71
N SER A 19 -19.57 -1.27 9.36
CA SER A 19 -19.53 -0.10 8.50
C SER A 19 -18.81 1.11 9.10
N GLU A 20 -18.70 1.17 10.42
CA GLU A 20 -18.04 2.24 11.16
C GLU A 20 -16.53 2.02 11.32
N VAL A 21 -16.04 0.82 11.00
CA VAL A 21 -14.64 0.45 11.13
C VAL A 21 -13.87 0.85 9.86
N PRO A 22 -12.87 1.75 9.94
CA PRO A 22 -12.06 2.12 8.80
C PRO A 22 -11.18 0.97 8.32
N THR A 23 -10.88 0.96 7.02
CA THR A 23 -10.01 -0.06 6.40
C THR A 23 -8.55 0.17 6.78
N VAL A 24 -8.12 1.44 6.85
CA VAL A 24 -6.82 1.85 7.42
C VAL A 24 -7.04 3.06 8.31
N SER A 25 -6.44 3.08 9.50
CA SER A 25 -6.54 4.20 10.44
C SER A 25 -5.31 4.36 11.32
N SER A 26 -5.06 5.59 11.79
CA SER A 26 -4.14 5.88 12.89
C SER A 26 -4.96 6.12 14.15
N ARG A 27 -4.58 5.45 15.24
CA ARG A 27 -5.29 5.47 16.51
C ARG A 27 -4.41 5.99 17.63
N SER A 28 -4.98 6.81 18.52
CA SER A 28 -4.25 7.36 19.66
C SER A 28 -3.87 6.26 20.66
N LEU A 29 -2.72 6.44 21.29
CA LEU A 29 -2.23 5.64 22.42
C LEU A 29 -2.22 6.43 23.73
N GLU A 30 -2.80 7.63 23.73
CA GLU A 30 -2.97 8.48 24.91
C GLU A 30 -4.09 7.92 25.81
N ASP A 31 -3.89 7.93 27.13
CA ASP A 31 -4.82 7.30 28.09
C ASP A 31 -6.24 7.86 28.01
N ASP A 32 -6.40 9.17 27.78
CA ASP A 32 -7.68 9.86 27.72
C ASP A 32 -8.44 9.63 26.40
N ARG A 33 -7.77 9.14 25.36
CA ARG A 33 -8.34 8.92 24.02
C ARG A 33 -7.92 7.58 23.41
N LEU A 34 -7.67 6.58 24.25
CA LEU A 34 -7.08 5.32 23.85
C LEU A 34 -7.89 4.66 22.72
N PHE A 35 -7.18 4.28 21.65
CA PHE A 35 -7.72 3.68 20.43
C PHE A 35 -8.71 4.52 19.62
N MET A 36 -9.00 5.76 20.01
CA MET A 36 -9.75 6.70 19.17
C MET A 36 -8.94 7.09 17.93
N ILE A 37 -9.60 7.58 16.89
CA ILE A 37 -8.92 8.11 15.71
C ILE A 37 -7.99 9.25 16.15
N ALA A 38 -6.70 9.16 15.80
CA ALA A 38 -5.66 10.05 16.32
C ALA A 38 -5.94 11.52 16.02
N ARG A 39 -6.38 11.82 14.79
CA ARG A 39 -6.81 13.14 14.33
C ARG A 39 -8.12 13.04 13.58
N THR A 40 -9.08 13.88 13.95
CA THR A 40 -10.39 13.97 13.31
C THR A 40 -10.71 15.43 13.05
N ALA A 41 -11.10 15.76 11.83
CA ALA A 41 -11.65 17.04 11.43
C ALA A 41 -13.07 16.85 10.86
N VAL A 42 -13.70 17.94 10.42
CA VAL A 42 -15.08 17.91 9.91
C VAL A 42 -15.22 17.01 8.67
N THR A 43 -14.27 17.11 7.73
CA THR A 43 -14.31 16.39 6.45
C THR A 43 -13.17 15.40 6.27
N THR A 44 -12.14 15.45 7.11
CA THR A 44 -10.91 14.65 7.00
C THR A 44 -10.52 14.03 8.34
N GLY A 45 -9.46 13.23 8.33
CA GLY A 45 -8.83 12.70 9.54
C GLY A 45 -7.95 11.52 9.22
N THR A 46 -7.36 10.91 10.24
CA THR A 46 -6.42 9.80 10.09
C THR A 46 -7.12 8.46 9.87
N ARG A 47 -7.99 8.37 8.85
CA ARG A 47 -8.82 7.19 8.55
C ARG A 47 -9.23 7.14 7.07
N MET A 48 -9.31 5.92 6.52
CA MET A 48 -9.87 5.64 5.19
C MET A 48 -10.92 4.53 5.26
N PHE A 49 -11.93 4.63 4.40
CA PHE A 49 -13.03 3.65 4.29
C PHE A 49 -13.18 3.18 2.86
N VAL A 50 -13.46 1.89 2.69
CA VAL A 50 -14.03 1.39 1.45
C VAL A 50 -15.48 1.89 1.34
N ASN A 51 -15.87 2.44 0.19
CA ASN A 51 -17.21 2.95 -0.04
C ASN A 51 -18.26 1.83 0.03
N SER A 52 -19.50 2.22 0.32
CA SER A 52 -20.61 1.27 0.51
C SER A 52 -20.86 0.38 -0.71
N LEU A 53 -20.60 0.86 -1.93
CA LEU A 53 -20.81 0.09 -3.16
C LEU A 53 -19.75 -1.00 -3.38
N SER A 54 -18.56 -0.84 -2.79
CA SER A 54 -17.42 -1.74 -3.01
C SER A 54 -17.12 -2.62 -1.80
N ARG A 55 -17.49 -2.20 -0.60
CA ARG A 55 -17.09 -2.82 0.67
C ARG A 55 -17.36 -4.31 0.80
N GLU A 56 -18.46 -4.80 0.24
CA GLU A 56 -18.81 -6.23 0.27
C GLU A 56 -18.16 -7.05 -0.84
N ARG A 57 -17.75 -6.42 -1.95
CA ARG A 57 -17.26 -7.09 -3.17
C ARG A 57 -15.77 -6.88 -3.44
N TYR A 58 -15.12 -6.04 -2.64
CA TYR A 58 -13.71 -5.70 -2.75
C TYR A 58 -13.01 -5.96 -1.41
N PRO A 59 -12.79 -7.25 -1.04
CA PRO A 59 -12.08 -7.58 0.18
C PRO A 59 -10.61 -7.19 0.08
N ILE A 60 -10.08 -6.61 1.15
CA ILE A 60 -8.65 -6.28 1.29
C ILE A 60 -8.10 -7.15 2.41
N ASN A 61 -7.14 -8.02 2.08
CA ASN A 61 -6.43 -8.83 3.03
C ASN A 61 -5.13 -8.12 3.43
N TYR A 62 -4.96 -7.82 4.73
CA TYR A 62 -3.77 -7.17 5.28
C TYR A 62 -2.79 -8.22 5.79
N VAL A 63 -1.62 -8.33 5.15
CA VAL A 63 -0.66 -9.41 5.40
C VAL A 63 0.43 -8.97 6.36
N TYR A 64 0.97 -7.77 6.19
CA TYR A 64 2.07 -7.26 7.00
C TYR A 64 2.03 -5.73 7.11
N GLY A 65 2.49 -5.19 8.23
CA GLY A 65 2.60 -3.75 8.46
C GLY A 65 3.96 -3.40 9.04
N PHE A 66 4.56 -2.31 8.58
CA PHE A 66 5.84 -1.82 9.07
C PHE A 66 5.96 -0.30 8.93
N SER A 67 6.91 0.28 9.65
CA SER A 67 7.25 1.71 9.58
C SER A 67 8.69 1.88 9.14
N SER A 68 8.95 2.85 8.25
CA SER A 68 10.29 3.16 7.75
C SER A 68 10.33 4.62 7.29
N GLU A 69 11.37 5.35 7.71
CA GLU A 69 11.73 6.68 7.19
C GLU A 69 10.55 7.69 7.10
N GLY A 70 9.71 7.76 8.14
CA GLY A 70 8.60 8.73 8.21
C GLY A 70 7.27 8.26 7.60
N PHE A 71 7.20 7.00 7.17
CA PHE A 71 6.01 6.41 6.58
C PHE A 71 5.60 5.09 7.24
N SER A 72 4.29 4.87 7.29
CA SER A 72 3.67 3.60 7.64
C SER A 72 3.21 2.88 6.38
N TYR A 73 3.48 1.58 6.32
CA TYR A 73 3.24 0.74 5.16
C TYR A 73 2.35 -0.45 5.52
N PHE A 74 1.49 -0.86 4.58
CA PHE A 74 0.73 -2.10 4.69
C PHE A 74 0.85 -2.90 3.40
N LEU A 75 1.27 -4.15 3.53
CA LEU A 75 1.31 -5.11 2.46
C LEU A 75 -0.04 -5.83 2.42
N THR A 76 -0.67 -5.84 1.24
CA THR A 76 -2.04 -6.34 1.09
C THR A 76 -2.18 -7.25 -0.12
N THR A 77 -3.10 -8.22 -0.05
CA THR A 77 -3.64 -8.89 -1.24
C THR A 77 -5.09 -8.44 -1.46
N GLN A 78 -5.39 -8.02 -2.69
CA GLN A 78 -6.69 -7.46 -3.05
C GLN A 78 -6.93 -7.60 -4.57
N LEU A 79 -8.15 -7.31 -5.03
CA LEU A 79 -8.50 -7.34 -6.46
C LEU A 79 -7.80 -6.21 -7.23
N ARG A 80 -7.51 -6.41 -8.52
CA ARG A 80 -6.80 -5.42 -9.38
C ARG A 80 -7.41 -4.03 -9.30
N GLY A 81 -8.73 -3.97 -9.39
CA GLY A 81 -9.54 -2.78 -9.26
C GLY A 81 -11.00 -3.19 -9.10
N VAL A 82 -11.89 -2.22 -8.93
CA VAL A 82 -13.32 -2.50 -8.85
C VAL A 82 -13.78 -3.14 -10.16
N GLY A 83 -14.46 -4.28 -10.07
CA GLY A 83 -14.92 -5.05 -11.23
C GLY A 83 -13.89 -6.00 -11.86
N SER A 84 -12.66 -6.05 -11.33
CA SER A 84 -11.71 -7.11 -11.68
C SER A 84 -11.96 -8.36 -10.83
N ASP A 85 -11.66 -9.52 -11.41
CA ASP A 85 -11.61 -10.83 -10.76
C ASP A 85 -10.19 -11.23 -10.34
N THR A 86 -9.16 -10.55 -10.84
CA THR A 86 -7.76 -10.90 -10.62
C THR A 86 -7.21 -10.35 -9.32
N TYR A 87 -6.60 -11.21 -8.51
CA TYR A 87 -5.90 -10.80 -7.29
C TYR A 87 -4.42 -10.49 -7.51
N TYR A 88 -3.93 -9.52 -6.76
CA TYR A 88 -2.52 -9.15 -6.74
C TYR A 88 -2.15 -8.49 -5.41
N SER A 89 -0.85 -8.35 -5.20
CA SER A 89 -0.29 -7.71 -4.03
C SER A 89 -0.12 -6.21 -4.25
N LYS A 90 -0.51 -5.41 -3.27
CA LYS A 90 -0.26 -3.97 -3.24
C LYS A 90 0.43 -3.56 -1.96
N LEU A 91 1.13 -2.44 -2.05
CA LEU A 91 1.72 -1.73 -0.94
C LEU A 91 0.97 -0.42 -0.72
N VAL A 92 0.32 -0.29 0.43
CA VAL A 92 -0.31 0.93 0.92
C VAL A 92 0.73 1.73 1.70
N ARG A 93 0.74 3.06 1.56
CA ARG A 93 1.62 3.97 2.30
C ARG A 93 0.85 5.19 2.81
N VAL A 94 1.19 5.63 4.03
CA VAL A 94 0.72 6.89 4.64
C VAL A 94 1.90 7.58 5.35
N CYS A 95 2.02 8.89 5.22
CA CYS A 95 3.02 9.72 5.92
C CYS A 95 2.64 9.89 7.40
N HIS A 96 3.63 9.90 8.30
CA HIS A 96 3.39 10.08 9.73
C HIS A 96 2.92 11.49 10.10
N ASP A 97 3.43 12.50 9.39
CA ASP A 97 3.13 13.91 9.63
C ASP A 97 1.80 14.37 8.99
N ASP A 98 1.07 13.45 8.37
CA ASP A 98 -0.18 13.73 7.70
C ASP A 98 -1.39 13.42 8.59
N GLU A 99 -2.03 14.48 9.07
CA GLU A 99 -3.20 14.42 9.94
C GLU A 99 -4.52 14.20 9.19
N ASN A 100 -4.50 14.14 7.85
CA ASN A 100 -5.69 14.11 7.00
C ASN A 100 -5.76 12.87 6.09
N TYR A 101 -4.70 12.06 6.05
CA TYR A 101 -4.53 10.96 5.09
C TYR A 101 -4.51 11.44 3.62
N TYR A 102 -4.10 12.68 3.38
CA TYR A 102 -3.78 13.19 2.03
C TYR A 102 -2.63 12.43 1.36
N SER A 103 -1.79 11.78 2.14
CA SER A 103 -0.70 10.93 1.69
C SER A 103 -1.10 9.48 1.44
N TYR A 104 -2.37 9.09 1.64
CA TYR A 104 -2.83 7.72 1.38
C TYR A 104 -2.62 7.38 -0.10
N THR A 105 -1.69 6.46 -0.34
CA THR A 105 -1.38 6.00 -1.68
C THR A 105 -1.13 4.51 -1.72
N GLU A 106 -1.51 3.87 -2.82
CA GLU A 106 -1.24 2.45 -3.07
C GLU A 106 -0.46 2.31 -4.36
N ILE A 107 0.50 1.37 -4.40
CA ILE A 107 1.13 0.92 -5.64
C ILE A 107 1.12 -0.61 -5.71
N PRO A 108 1.07 -1.20 -6.92
CA PRO A 108 1.20 -2.64 -7.11
C PRO A 108 2.61 -3.14 -6.72
N MET A 109 2.68 -4.36 -6.24
CA MET A 109 3.92 -5.11 -6.04
C MET A 109 3.99 -6.20 -7.10
N SER A 110 5.15 -6.34 -7.74
CA SER A 110 5.40 -7.36 -8.76
C SER A 110 6.61 -8.21 -8.37
N CYS A 111 6.39 -9.51 -8.30
CA CYS A 111 7.42 -10.55 -8.10
C CYS A 111 7.30 -11.52 -9.28
N MET A 112 8.09 -11.27 -10.33
CA MET A 112 8.04 -12.04 -11.58
C MET A 112 9.34 -12.81 -11.79
N GLY A 113 9.24 -14.12 -11.98
CA GLY A 113 10.35 -15.00 -12.33
C GLY A 113 9.89 -16.05 -13.33
N GLU A 114 10.85 -16.77 -13.95
CA GLU A 114 10.59 -17.74 -15.02
C GLU A 114 9.59 -18.85 -14.60
N GLY A 115 9.49 -19.16 -13.30
CA GLY A 115 8.54 -20.13 -12.75
C GLY A 115 7.12 -19.61 -12.46
N GLY A 116 6.87 -18.30 -12.54
CA GLY A 116 5.59 -17.68 -12.14
C GLY A 116 4.47 -17.75 -13.18
N GLY A 117 4.72 -18.33 -14.35
CA GLY A 117 3.74 -18.42 -15.45
C GLY A 117 3.17 -17.05 -15.88
N ASN A 118 1.94 -17.04 -16.41
CA ASN A 118 1.32 -15.85 -16.99
C ASN A 118 0.95 -14.74 -15.99
N PHE A 119 0.90 -15.03 -14.69
CA PHE A 119 0.41 -14.10 -13.66
C PHE A 119 1.45 -13.77 -12.57
N GLY A 120 2.62 -14.41 -12.61
CA GLY A 120 3.69 -14.24 -11.63
C GLY A 120 3.33 -14.78 -10.24
N TYR A 121 4.15 -14.44 -9.25
CA TYR A 121 3.88 -14.72 -7.84
C TYR A 121 3.08 -13.56 -7.24
N ASN A 122 1.77 -13.57 -7.49
CA ASN A 122 0.88 -12.42 -7.27
C ASN A 122 0.38 -12.26 -5.82
N LEU A 123 0.42 -13.30 -4.99
CA LEU A 123 -0.15 -13.29 -3.64
C LEU A 123 0.94 -13.30 -2.57
N VAL A 124 1.19 -12.16 -1.91
CA VAL A 124 2.09 -12.12 -0.76
C VAL A 124 1.53 -12.90 0.42
N GLN A 125 2.35 -13.73 1.05
CA GLN A 125 2.00 -14.61 2.17
C GLN A 125 2.60 -14.14 3.48
N ALA A 126 3.82 -13.62 3.44
CA ALA A 126 4.52 -13.09 4.59
C ALA A 126 5.55 -12.05 4.16
N ALA A 127 5.92 -11.17 5.07
CA ALA A 127 6.98 -10.20 4.85
C ALA A 127 7.73 -9.86 6.13
N PHE A 128 8.94 -9.35 5.96
CA PHE A 128 9.81 -8.90 7.03
C PHE A 128 10.67 -7.74 6.53
N VAL A 129 10.81 -6.71 7.36
CA VAL A 129 11.77 -5.62 7.10
C VAL A 129 13.02 -5.82 7.94
N GLY A 130 14.17 -5.81 7.27
CA GLY A 130 15.47 -5.94 7.91
C GLY A 130 16.51 -5.03 7.27
N LYS A 131 17.68 -4.94 7.91
CA LYS A 131 18.82 -4.23 7.37
C LYS A 131 19.47 -5.04 6.24
N ALA A 132 19.91 -4.35 5.19
CA ALA A 132 20.56 -4.99 4.05
C ALA A 132 21.83 -5.76 4.45
N GLY A 133 22.62 -5.23 5.39
CA GLY A 133 23.97 -5.73 5.62
C GLY A 133 24.90 -5.41 4.45
N SER A 134 26.19 -5.73 4.56
CA SER A 134 27.19 -5.27 3.59
C SER A 134 27.06 -5.90 2.20
N VAL A 135 26.80 -7.21 2.14
CA VAL A 135 26.77 -7.98 0.89
C VAL A 135 25.58 -7.57 0.02
N LEU A 136 24.36 -7.74 0.55
CA LEU A 136 23.12 -7.41 -0.17
C LEU A 136 23.04 -5.90 -0.48
N ALA A 137 23.59 -5.03 0.37
CA ALA A 137 23.65 -3.60 0.06
C ALA A 137 24.48 -3.29 -1.20
N GLY A 138 25.58 -4.02 -1.42
CA GLY A 138 26.40 -3.89 -2.62
C GLY A 138 25.62 -4.26 -3.89
N GLU A 139 24.87 -5.37 -3.85
CA GLU A 139 24.04 -5.83 -4.97
C GLU A 139 22.88 -4.88 -5.29
N LEU A 140 22.25 -4.31 -4.25
CA LEU A 140 21.12 -3.40 -4.40
C LEU A 140 21.54 -1.93 -4.65
N GLY A 141 22.84 -1.61 -4.62
CA GLY A 141 23.33 -0.24 -4.77
C GLY A 141 22.87 0.70 -3.65
N ILE A 142 22.76 0.17 -2.42
CA ILE A 142 22.32 0.90 -1.22
C ILE A 142 23.40 0.82 -0.12
N THR A 143 23.14 1.43 1.04
CA THR A 143 24.02 1.31 2.20
C THR A 143 23.60 0.14 3.07
N ALA A 144 24.52 -0.44 3.83
CA ALA A 144 24.23 -1.56 4.74
C ALA A 144 23.17 -1.26 5.82
N GLN A 145 22.96 0.04 6.10
CA GLN A 145 22.00 0.52 7.11
C GLN A 145 20.60 0.81 6.54
N HIS A 146 20.46 0.81 5.21
CA HIS A 146 19.16 0.97 4.59
C HIS A 146 18.29 -0.26 4.81
N ASP A 147 17.00 -0.01 4.99
CA ASP A 147 16.01 -1.03 5.17
C ASP A 147 15.67 -1.72 3.83
N VAL A 148 15.40 -3.01 3.92
CA VAL A 148 15.02 -3.88 2.82
C VAL A 148 13.79 -4.70 3.25
N LEU A 149 12.81 -4.79 2.35
CA LEU A 149 11.63 -5.62 2.50
C LEU A 149 11.89 -6.98 1.85
N PHE A 150 11.85 -8.04 2.67
CA PHE A 150 11.81 -9.43 2.23
C PHE A 150 10.34 -9.85 2.22
N ALA A 151 9.86 -10.40 1.11
CA ALA A 151 8.47 -10.82 0.98
C ALA A 151 8.37 -12.17 0.26
N ALA A 152 7.69 -13.11 0.90
CA ALA A 152 7.39 -14.42 0.34
C ALA A 152 6.04 -14.34 -0.39
N PHE A 153 6.03 -14.67 -1.67
CA PHE A 153 4.86 -14.68 -2.53
C PHE A 153 4.51 -16.11 -2.93
N SER A 154 3.24 -16.31 -3.23
CA SER A 154 2.72 -17.50 -3.87
C SER A 154 2.04 -17.10 -5.18
N GLN A 155 2.11 -17.98 -6.17
CA GLN A 155 1.19 -17.92 -7.30
C GLN A 155 -0.21 -18.31 -6.82
N SER A 156 -1.25 -17.64 -7.30
CA SER A 156 -2.65 -18.04 -7.08
C SER A 156 -2.98 -19.35 -7.81
N GLU A 157 -3.74 -20.25 -7.18
CA GLU A 157 -4.21 -21.51 -7.82
C GLU A 157 -4.97 -21.26 -9.13
N SER A 158 -5.71 -20.16 -9.19
CA SER A 158 -6.31 -19.62 -10.41
C SER A 158 -6.22 -18.11 -10.37
N ILE A 159 -6.19 -17.46 -11.54
CA ILE A 159 -6.09 -16.00 -11.64
C ILE A 159 -7.18 -15.26 -10.83
N ASN A 160 -8.34 -15.90 -10.64
CA ASN A 160 -9.52 -15.30 -10.03
C ASN A 160 -9.69 -15.62 -8.54
N THR A 161 -8.73 -16.32 -7.93
CA THR A 161 -8.80 -16.72 -6.52
C THR A 161 -7.67 -16.09 -5.70
N ASN A 162 -7.97 -15.76 -4.45
CA ASN A 162 -6.98 -15.37 -3.44
C ASN A 162 -6.40 -16.61 -2.72
N THR A 163 -6.45 -17.78 -3.35
CA THR A 163 -5.95 -19.04 -2.77
C THR A 163 -4.53 -19.26 -3.25
N PRO A 164 -3.52 -19.33 -2.35
CA PRO A 164 -2.15 -19.61 -2.73
C PRO A 164 -1.99 -21.06 -3.17
N SER A 165 -1.23 -21.26 -4.25
CA SER A 165 -0.75 -22.57 -4.69
C SER A 165 0.52 -22.99 -3.93
N ASN A 166 1.07 -24.15 -4.29
CA ASN A 166 2.36 -24.62 -3.76
C ASN A 166 3.59 -23.97 -4.43
N LEU A 167 3.38 -23.11 -5.44
CA LEU A 167 4.46 -22.42 -6.14
C LEU A 167 4.71 -21.06 -5.47
N SER A 168 5.79 -21.01 -4.69
CA SER A 168 6.22 -19.82 -3.96
C SER A 168 7.53 -19.25 -4.47
N ALA A 169 7.77 -17.98 -4.17
CA ALA A 169 9.00 -17.27 -4.45
C ALA A 169 9.32 -16.26 -3.34
N LEU A 170 10.61 -16.02 -3.10
CA LEU A 170 11.09 -14.96 -2.23
C LEU A 170 11.57 -13.78 -3.08
N CYS A 171 10.96 -12.60 -2.89
CA CYS A 171 11.39 -11.36 -3.53
C CYS A 171 11.92 -10.36 -2.50
N VAL A 172 12.89 -9.56 -2.92
CA VAL A 172 13.61 -8.60 -2.07
C VAL A 172 13.50 -7.20 -2.69
N TYR A 173 13.04 -6.22 -1.90
CA TYR A 173 12.82 -4.85 -2.35
C TYR A 173 13.55 -3.86 -1.43
N SER A 174 14.46 -3.04 -1.97
CA SER A 174 14.99 -1.93 -1.18
C SER A 174 13.91 -0.88 -0.92
N LEU A 175 13.81 -0.36 0.32
CA LEU A 175 12.80 0.67 0.60
C LEU A 175 13.09 1.98 -0.17
N LYS A 176 14.34 2.22 -0.55
CA LYS A 176 14.71 3.30 -1.48
C LYS A 176 14.04 3.15 -2.86
N ALA A 177 14.03 1.95 -3.44
CA ALA A 177 13.33 1.70 -4.70
C ALA A 177 11.81 1.86 -4.56
N ILE A 178 11.24 1.39 -3.44
CA ILE A 178 9.82 1.55 -3.11
C ILE A 178 9.45 3.05 -3.03
N ARG A 179 10.18 3.86 -2.25
CA ARG A 179 9.94 5.30 -2.13
C ARG A 179 10.01 6.01 -3.49
N ARG A 180 10.99 5.66 -4.32
CA ARG A 180 11.11 6.16 -5.70
C ARG A 180 9.92 5.79 -6.57
N LYS A 181 9.41 4.56 -6.45
CA LYS A 181 8.25 4.11 -7.23
C LYS A 181 6.96 4.82 -6.80
N PHE A 182 6.77 5.06 -5.51
CA PHE A 182 5.68 5.93 -5.04
C PHE A 182 5.82 7.34 -5.61
N MET A 183 7.01 7.95 -5.49
CA MET A 183 7.29 9.28 -6.04
C MET A 183 7.01 9.33 -7.56
N GLN A 184 7.37 8.29 -8.32
CA GLN A 184 7.14 8.22 -9.76
C GLN A 184 5.64 8.20 -10.10
N ASN A 185 4.84 7.39 -9.40
CA ASN A 185 3.39 7.35 -9.58
C ASN A 185 2.75 8.70 -9.23
N ILE A 186 3.16 9.32 -8.11
CA ILE A 186 2.69 10.64 -7.70
C ILE A 186 3.04 11.69 -8.76
N LYS A 187 4.28 11.73 -9.25
CA LYS A 187 4.69 12.66 -10.31
C LYS A 187 3.87 12.50 -11.59
N THR A 188 3.60 11.26 -11.99
CA THR A 188 2.78 10.98 -13.18
C THR A 188 1.37 11.54 -13.04
N CYS A 189 0.73 11.33 -11.88
CA CYS A 189 -0.60 11.91 -11.64
C CYS A 189 -0.54 13.44 -11.56
N PHE A 190 0.45 14.01 -10.85
CA PHE A 190 0.58 15.46 -10.71
C PHE A 190 1.00 16.17 -12.00
N SER A 191 1.46 15.45 -13.03
CA SER A 191 1.60 15.98 -14.40
C SER A 191 0.30 15.96 -15.21
N GLY A 192 -0.81 15.47 -14.63
CA GLY A 192 -2.13 15.39 -15.26
C GLY A 192 -2.36 14.11 -16.08
N ASN A 193 -1.54 13.07 -15.88
CA ASN A 193 -1.62 11.84 -16.67
C ASN A 193 -2.33 10.73 -15.90
N GLY A 194 -3.22 10.02 -16.59
CA GLY A 194 -3.91 8.86 -16.07
C GLY A 194 -5.07 9.19 -15.12
N SER A 195 -5.49 8.16 -14.39
CA SER A 195 -6.58 8.22 -13.42
C SER A 195 -6.02 8.25 -12.00
N ARG A 196 -6.75 8.89 -11.08
CA ARG A 196 -6.40 8.92 -9.66
C ARG A 196 -6.43 7.52 -9.03
N GLY A 197 -7.29 6.63 -9.52
CA GLY A 197 -7.44 5.27 -9.02
C GLY A 197 -8.23 5.18 -7.71
N LEU A 198 -8.12 4.02 -7.05
CA LEU A 198 -8.79 3.71 -5.78
C LEU A 198 -10.33 3.88 -5.82
N ASP A 199 -10.97 3.42 -6.89
CA ASP A 199 -12.43 3.45 -7.09
C ASP A 199 -13.23 2.84 -5.95
N PHE A 200 -12.64 1.90 -5.20
CA PHE A 200 -13.25 1.27 -4.04
C PHE A 200 -13.29 2.19 -2.81
N ILE A 201 -12.51 3.27 -2.76
CA ILE A 201 -12.58 4.31 -1.73
C ILE A 201 -13.57 5.40 -2.15
N SER A 202 -13.41 5.93 -3.36
CA SER A 202 -14.30 6.94 -3.95
C SER A 202 -14.18 6.90 -5.48
N PRO A 203 -15.18 7.35 -6.25
CA PRO A 203 -15.10 7.36 -7.70
C PRO A 203 -13.77 7.96 -8.20
N SER A 204 -13.04 7.23 -9.05
CA SER A 204 -11.80 7.73 -9.64
C SER A 204 -12.11 8.84 -10.63
N HIS A 205 -11.29 9.89 -10.57
CA HIS A 205 -11.31 10.99 -11.52
C HIS A 205 -9.97 11.04 -12.25
N ALA A 206 -9.93 11.75 -13.38
CA ALA A 206 -8.68 12.03 -14.06
C ALA A 206 -7.73 12.81 -13.13
N CYS A 207 -6.45 12.49 -13.21
CA CYS A 207 -5.40 13.19 -12.47
C CYS A 207 -5.33 14.66 -12.90
N ILE A 208 -5.22 15.56 -11.92
CA ILE A 208 -5.12 17.01 -12.15
C ILE A 208 -3.65 17.40 -12.28
N GLY A 209 -3.30 18.02 -13.40
CA GLY A 209 -1.99 18.61 -13.62
C GLY A 209 -1.74 19.80 -12.71
N THR A 210 -0.62 19.79 -11.98
CA THR A 210 -0.23 20.83 -11.04
C THR A 210 1.11 21.45 -11.44
N LYS A 211 1.40 22.65 -10.94
CA LYS A 211 2.70 23.32 -11.14
C LYS A 211 3.73 22.98 -10.04
N LEU A 212 3.54 21.87 -9.33
CA LEU A 212 4.46 21.44 -8.27
C LEU A 212 5.81 21.04 -8.86
N GLN A 213 6.85 21.80 -8.54
CA GLN A 213 8.19 21.57 -9.06
C GLN A 213 9.02 20.60 -8.20
N SER A 214 8.64 20.37 -6.94
CA SER A 214 9.47 19.67 -5.95
C SER A 214 8.76 18.48 -5.29
N ILE A 215 8.22 17.54 -6.08
CA ILE A 215 7.78 16.25 -5.54
C ILE A 215 9.03 15.39 -5.25
N SER A 216 9.26 15.08 -3.98
CA SER A 216 10.38 14.27 -3.48
C SER A 216 9.91 12.88 -3.03
N GLU A 217 10.86 12.04 -2.60
CA GLU A 217 10.59 10.72 -2.01
C GLU A 217 9.77 10.83 -0.70
N ASP A 218 9.88 11.98 -0.01
CA ASP A 218 9.27 12.28 1.29
C ASP A 218 7.96 13.09 1.17
N PHE A 219 7.35 13.15 -0.02
CA PHE A 219 6.12 13.89 -0.24
C PHE A 219 4.95 13.34 0.61
N CYS A 220 4.34 14.19 1.44
CA CYS A 220 3.28 13.84 2.40
C CYS A 220 1.86 14.25 1.97
N GLY A 221 1.61 14.30 0.65
CA GLY A 221 0.26 14.49 0.13
C GLY A 221 -0.22 15.95 0.13
N LEU A 222 -1.30 16.19 -0.62
CA LEU A 222 -2.03 17.45 -0.68
C LEU A 222 -3.53 17.12 -0.84
N ASP A 223 -4.39 18.12 -0.71
CA ASP A 223 -5.83 17.98 -0.98
C ASP A 223 -6.13 17.52 -2.42
N VAL A 224 -5.35 17.99 -3.39
CA VAL A 224 -5.44 17.60 -4.80
C VAL A 224 -4.91 16.18 -5.06
N ASN A 225 -5.55 15.46 -5.99
CA ASN A 225 -5.19 14.10 -6.41
C ASN A 225 -5.18 13.04 -5.28
N THR A 226 -5.88 13.28 -4.18
CA THR A 226 -6.02 12.34 -3.06
C THR A 226 -7.39 11.65 -3.09
N PRO A 227 -7.48 10.35 -2.73
CA PRO A 227 -6.38 9.41 -2.48
C PRO A 227 -5.82 8.86 -3.80
N LEU A 228 -4.54 8.47 -3.86
CA LEU A 228 -3.88 8.08 -5.12
C LEU A 228 -3.56 6.58 -5.22
N GLY A 229 -4.13 5.90 -6.21
CA GLY A 229 -3.75 4.54 -6.61
C GLY A 229 -2.85 4.56 -7.84
N GLY A 230 -1.55 4.37 -7.62
CA GLY A 230 -0.59 4.25 -8.71
C GLY A 230 -0.79 2.96 -9.51
N GLU A 231 -0.50 3.01 -10.82
CA GLU A 231 -0.60 1.85 -11.70
C GLU A 231 0.76 1.19 -11.95
N GLN A 232 1.87 1.93 -11.74
CA GLN A 232 3.21 1.43 -12.02
C GLN A 232 3.72 0.59 -10.84
N PRO A 233 3.99 -0.70 -11.04
CA PRO A 233 4.44 -1.59 -9.97
C PRO A 233 5.85 -1.26 -9.52
N VAL A 234 6.16 -1.59 -8.26
CA VAL A 234 7.54 -1.88 -7.87
C VAL A 234 7.83 -3.35 -8.19
N GLU A 235 8.95 -3.58 -8.88
CA GLU A 235 9.30 -4.87 -9.47
C GLU A 235 10.53 -5.44 -8.79
N ALA A 236 10.53 -6.75 -8.59
CA ALA A 236 11.70 -7.53 -8.19
C ALA A 236 11.67 -8.90 -8.88
N VAL A 237 12.86 -9.46 -9.06
CA VAL A 237 13.06 -10.84 -9.52
C VAL A 237 13.22 -11.73 -8.28
N PRO A 238 12.57 -12.90 -8.24
CA PRO A 238 12.76 -13.89 -7.19
C PRO A 238 14.22 -14.26 -6.96
N VAL A 239 14.63 -14.41 -5.70
CA VAL A 239 15.95 -14.91 -5.30
C VAL A 239 15.93 -16.37 -4.85
N ALA A 240 14.74 -16.92 -4.59
CA ALA A 240 14.49 -18.31 -4.23
C ALA A 240 13.05 -18.70 -4.61
#